data_AF-A0A521F021-F1
#
_entry.id   AF-A0A521F021-F1
#
_cell.length_a   1.000
_cell.length_b   1.000
_cell.length_c   1.000
_cell.angle_alpha   90.00
_cell.angle_beta   90.00
_cell.angle_gamma   90.00
#
_symmetry.space_group_name_H-M   'P 1'
#
loop_
_entity.id
_entity.type
_entity.pdbx_description
1 polymer ?
#
loop_
_entity_poly.entity_id
_entity_poly.type
_entity_poly.pdbx_seq_one_letter_code
_entity_poly.pdbx_strand_id
1 'polypeptide(L)'
;MKTLVFLLFFIGSLSSCEDSNYLQSRDVSLDCLYDNYESMLTLQDTARIGEADGTFPSENADLLQIAIEDIELGISKGIANQFTLQYEVDNYCISAEKAIAEFQNSYQETLAPGTPGELIIYGIDGKGRIEFGSDPAFGGSDAFCVESWIKYDENFFESGIGDFIATFDNSTQPNEGWMINFLGDNMRSTIGMGPQHSRVLEWGKKFPTNYGEWNHIAMVYDASLSEGQLKMYLNGEVFFSKTNDVVDNSGVLQSYQPNTKNYNMWAFQEPTDKSRCMTGYIRKFRFWNVAKTESDINTLMNSDVTGSESGLECAWDFVEVPENNEAIPDKTGKHTAKIVGNYKWIKN
;
A
#
# COMPACT_ATOMS: atom_id res chain seq x y z
N MET A 1 27.96 -89.82 28.55
CA MET A 1 28.11 -90.40 27.20
C MET A 1 28.23 -89.24 26.21
N LYS A 2 29.38 -89.11 25.53
CA LYS A 2 29.70 -88.29 24.33
C LYS A 2 29.73 -86.74 24.41
N THR A 3 30.94 -86.23 24.63
CA THR A 3 31.74 -85.22 23.87
C THR A 3 31.05 -84.27 22.88
N LEU A 4 31.29 -82.94 22.97
CA LEU A 4 32.09 -82.14 22.00
C LEU A 4 32.30 -80.67 22.44
N VAL A 5 33.48 -80.16 22.07
CA VAL A 5 34.13 -78.85 22.29
C VAL A 5 33.58 -77.75 21.35
N PHE A 6 33.73 -76.45 21.69
CA PHE A 6 34.24 -75.32 20.86
C PHE A 6 33.94 -73.97 21.56
N LEU A 7 34.93 -73.24 22.11
CA LEU A 7 35.85 -72.23 21.54
C LEU A 7 35.21 -70.91 21.05
N LEU A 8 35.64 -69.80 21.67
CA LEU A 8 35.39 -68.39 21.31
C LEU A 8 35.92 -68.04 19.89
N PHE A 9 35.28 -67.09 19.19
CA PHE A 9 35.86 -65.79 18.77
C PHE A 9 34.94 -64.98 17.79
N PHE A 10 34.89 -63.66 18.04
CA PHE A 10 34.82 -62.49 17.12
C PHE A 10 33.64 -62.17 16.15
N ILE A 11 32.99 -61.04 16.47
CA ILE A 11 32.65 -59.82 15.68
C ILE A 11 32.40 -59.92 14.16
N GLY A 12 31.24 -59.41 13.72
CA GLY A 12 31.11 -58.71 12.44
C GLY A 12 29.70 -58.64 11.85
N SER A 13 29.27 -57.41 11.48
CA SER A 13 28.16 -57.06 10.57
C SER A 13 26.74 -57.04 11.20
N LEU A 14 25.87 -56.04 11.05
CA LEU A 14 25.82 -54.80 10.27
C LEU A 14 25.12 -53.73 11.13
N SER A 15 25.68 -52.52 11.21
CA SER A 15 24.92 -51.35 11.66
C SER A 15 23.97 -50.96 10.53
N SER A 16 22.67 -51.19 10.72
CA SER A 16 21.65 -50.49 9.93
C SER A 16 21.64 -49.04 10.41
N CYS A 17 22.04 -48.11 9.53
CA CYS A 17 21.69 -46.71 9.69
C CYS A 17 20.17 -46.59 9.46
N GLU A 18 19.38 -46.51 10.52
CA GLU A 18 18.06 -45.87 10.44
C GLU A 18 18.22 -44.40 10.84
N ASP A 19 18.86 -43.60 9.99
CA ASP A 19 18.63 -42.15 10.01
C ASP A 19 17.36 -41.87 9.19
N SER A 20 16.21 -42.20 9.77
CA SER A 20 14.95 -41.60 9.34
C SER A 20 14.75 -40.32 10.14
N ASN A 21 15.34 -39.24 9.67
CA ASN A 21 14.79 -37.91 9.94
C ASN A 21 13.42 -37.86 9.27
N TYR A 22 12.41 -38.39 9.97
CA TYR A 22 11.02 -38.14 9.65
C TYR A 22 10.87 -36.62 9.59
N LEU A 23 10.52 -36.12 8.40
CA LEU A 23 9.78 -34.86 8.28
C LEU A 23 8.60 -35.01 9.23
N GLN A 24 8.67 -34.35 10.38
CA GLN A 24 7.59 -34.35 11.35
C GLN A 24 6.41 -33.71 10.63
N SER A 25 5.37 -34.49 10.32
CA SER A 25 4.14 -33.93 9.77
C SER A 25 3.63 -32.94 10.80
N ARG A 26 3.75 -31.66 10.51
CA ARG A 26 3.15 -30.64 11.34
C ARG A 26 1.66 -30.71 11.05
N ASP A 27 0.86 -30.95 12.09
CA ASP A 27 -0.59 -30.94 11.94
C ASP A 27 -1.03 -29.59 11.34
N VAL A 28 -1.88 -29.67 10.32
CA VAL A 28 -2.49 -28.49 9.70
C VAL A 28 -3.56 -27.97 10.66
N SER A 29 -3.43 -26.73 11.12
CA SER A 29 -4.46 -26.09 11.93
C SER A 29 -5.60 -25.61 11.03
N LEU A 30 -6.83 -25.86 11.47
CA LEU A 30 -8.07 -25.42 10.83
C LEU A 30 -8.75 -24.28 11.60
N ASP A 31 -8.14 -23.80 12.69
CA ASP A 31 -8.79 -22.89 13.64
C ASP A 31 -9.27 -21.60 12.97
N CYS A 32 -8.43 -21.02 12.09
CA CYS A 32 -8.78 -19.80 11.37
C CYS A 32 -9.98 -19.98 10.42
N LEU A 33 -10.25 -21.20 9.93
CA LEU A 33 -11.43 -21.44 9.10
C LEU A 33 -12.70 -21.31 9.93
N TYR A 34 -12.72 -21.93 11.11
CA TYR A 34 -13.87 -21.90 12.00
C TYR A 34 -14.10 -20.49 12.55
N ASP A 35 -13.05 -19.80 12.98
CA ASP A 35 -13.14 -18.45 13.53
C ASP A 35 -13.69 -17.45 12.49
N ASN A 36 -13.20 -17.52 11.25
CA ASN A 36 -13.68 -16.65 10.17
C ASN A 36 -15.11 -17.02 9.73
N TYR A 37 -15.44 -18.32 9.66
CA TYR A 37 -16.80 -18.76 9.31
C TYR A 37 -17.83 -18.24 10.31
N GLU A 38 -17.58 -18.40 11.61
CA GLU A 38 -18.45 -17.87 12.67
C GLU A 38 -18.58 -16.33 12.60
N SER A 39 -17.48 -15.64 12.30
CA SER A 39 -17.48 -14.18 12.11
C SER A 39 -18.36 -13.76 10.94
N MET A 40 -18.28 -14.47 9.81
CA MET A 40 -19.11 -14.20 8.64
C MET A 40 -20.58 -14.49 8.87
N LEU A 41 -20.92 -15.59 9.53
CA LEU A 41 -22.31 -15.90 9.90
C LEU A 41 -22.89 -14.84 10.83
N THR A 42 -22.10 -14.37 11.80
CA THR A 42 -22.50 -13.27 12.68
C THR A 42 -22.79 -11.99 11.90
N LEU A 43 -21.95 -11.63 10.93
CA LEU A 43 -22.19 -10.48 10.06
C LEU A 43 -23.46 -10.65 9.23
N GLN A 44 -23.65 -11.83 8.62
CA GLN A 44 -24.84 -12.14 7.85
C GLN A 44 -26.13 -12.04 8.68
N ASP A 45 -26.13 -12.56 9.90
CA ASP A 45 -27.31 -12.60 10.76
C ASP A 45 -27.68 -11.24 11.36
N THR A 46 -26.68 -10.39 11.60
CA THR A 46 -26.87 -9.10 12.30
C THR A 46 -26.97 -7.91 11.36
N ALA A 47 -26.49 -8.04 10.12
CA ALA A 47 -26.49 -6.95 9.16
C ALA A 47 -27.91 -6.58 8.71
N ARG A 48 -28.16 -5.27 8.65
CA ARG A 48 -29.35 -4.72 8.00
C ARG A 48 -28.99 -4.47 6.54
N ILE A 49 -29.63 -5.19 5.63
CA ILE A 49 -29.38 -5.05 4.19
C ILE A 49 -30.33 -4.02 3.58
N GLY A 50 -29.81 -3.13 2.74
CA GLY A 50 -30.58 -2.08 2.10
C GLY A 50 -29.70 -1.06 1.37
N GLU A 51 -30.34 -0.01 0.86
CA GLU A 51 -29.70 1.08 0.12
C GLU A 51 -29.67 2.41 0.92
N ALA A 52 -30.05 2.37 2.19
CA ALA A 52 -30.17 3.55 3.03
C ALA A 52 -28.97 3.69 3.97
N ASP A 53 -28.73 4.90 4.48
CA ASP A 53 -27.78 5.06 5.57
C ASP A 53 -28.14 4.13 6.75
N GLY A 54 -27.12 3.52 7.34
CA GLY A 54 -27.28 2.54 8.40
C GLY A 54 -27.51 1.10 7.92
N THR A 55 -27.36 0.83 6.62
CA THR A 55 -27.44 -0.52 6.04
C THR A 55 -26.18 -0.91 5.27
N PHE A 56 -26.07 -2.20 4.95
CA PHE A 56 -25.08 -2.75 4.02
C PHE A 56 -25.74 -2.98 2.65
N PRO A 57 -25.08 -2.65 1.52
CA PRO A 57 -25.63 -2.88 0.19
C PRO A 57 -25.92 -4.35 -0.08
N SER A 58 -26.96 -4.62 -0.89
CA SER A 58 -27.36 -6.00 -1.22
C SER A 58 -26.26 -6.76 -1.96
N GLU A 59 -25.54 -6.09 -2.86
CA GLU A 59 -24.40 -6.67 -3.60
C GLU A 59 -23.28 -7.15 -2.66
N ASN A 60 -22.98 -6.39 -1.61
CA ASN A 60 -21.97 -6.78 -0.63
C ASN A 60 -22.42 -7.95 0.25
N ALA A 61 -23.72 -8.05 0.53
CA ALA A 61 -24.28 -9.22 1.22
C ALA A 61 -24.19 -10.49 0.37
N ASP A 62 -24.44 -10.39 -0.94
CA ASP A 62 -24.28 -11.50 -1.88
C ASP A 62 -22.81 -11.94 -1.96
N LEU A 63 -21.86 -11.00 -2.00
CA LEU A 63 -20.42 -11.30 -1.95
C LEU A 63 -20.00 -11.99 -0.65
N LEU A 64 -20.53 -11.54 0.51
CA LEU A 64 -20.28 -12.20 1.79
C LEU A 64 -20.83 -13.63 1.78
N GLN A 65 -22.01 -13.87 1.21
CA GLN A 65 -22.58 -15.21 1.09
C GLN A 65 -21.71 -16.14 0.21
N ILE A 66 -21.16 -15.63 -0.89
CA ILE A 66 -20.22 -16.40 -1.73
C ILE A 66 -18.96 -16.76 -0.93
N ALA A 67 -18.45 -15.83 -0.12
CA ALA A 67 -17.28 -16.09 0.73
C ALA A 67 -17.56 -17.13 1.82
N ILE A 68 -18.78 -17.13 2.38
CA ILE A 68 -19.26 -18.15 3.32
C ILE A 68 -19.24 -19.54 2.65
N GLU A 69 -19.74 -19.67 1.43
CA GLU A 69 -19.70 -20.95 0.69
C GLU A 69 -18.26 -21.43 0.42
N ASP A 70 -17.34 -20.51 0.13
CA ASP A 70 -15.94 -20.86 -0.14
C ASP A 70 -15.20 -21.31 1.14
N ILE A 71 -15.42 -20.64 2.28
CA ILE A 71 -14.82 -21.08 3.55
C ILE A 71 -15.44 -22.39 4.05
N GLU A 72 -16.73 -22.64 3.82
CA GLU A 72 -17.36 -23.95 4.08
C GLU A 72 -16.71 -25.08 3.27
N LEU A 73 -16.38 -24.81 2.00
CA LEU A 73 -15.60 -25.74 1.18
C LEU A 73 -14.22 -25.99 1.80
N GLY A 74 -13.54 -24.94 2.26
CA GLY A 74 -12.28 -25.04 3.00
C GLY A 74 -12.39 -25.95 4.24
N ILE A 75 -13.41 -25.74 5.07
CA ILE A 75 -13.71 -26.57 6.25
C ILE A 75 -13.96 -28.02 5.85
N SER A 76 -14.78 -28.27 4.82
CA SER A 76 -15.07 -29.62 4.33
C SER A 76 -13.81 -30.34 3.85
N LYS A 77 -12.89 -29.65 3.18
CA LYS A 77 -11.60 -30.20 2.75
C LYS A 77 -10.71 -30.51 3.95
N GLY A 78 -10.69 -29.64 4.96
CA GLY A 78 -9.97 -29.84 6.21
C GLY A 78 -10.43 -31.08 6.96
N ILE A 79 -11.74 -31.25 7.14
CA ILE A 79 -12.35 -32.45 7.77
C ILE A 79 -12.02 -33.72 6.97
N ALA A 80 -11.93 -33.62 5.64
CA ALA A 80 -11.56 -34.71 4.76
C ALA A 80 -10.04 -34.98 4.69
N ASN A 81 -9.20 -34.28 5.47
CA ASN A 81 -7.74 -34.34 5.45
C ASN A 81 -7.14 -34.12 4.05
N GLN A 82 -7.71 -33.18 3.28
CA GLN A 82 -7.25 -32.88 1.92
C GLN A 82 -6.17 -31.80 1.86
N PHE A 83 -5.87 -31.13 2.97
CA PHE A 83 -4.75 -30.19 3.05
C PHE A 83 -3.46 -30.92 3.42
N THR A 84 -2.40 -30.61 2.69
CA THR A 84 -1.05 -31.11 2.94
C THR A 84 -0.19 -30.05 3.64
N LEU A 85 -0.39 -28.78 3.30
CA LEU A 85 0.44 -27.66 3.74
C LEU A 85 -0.43 -26.56 4.35
N GLN A 86 0.05 -25.94 5.44
CA GLN A 86 -0.70 -24.92 6.17
C GLN A 86 -1.16 -23.75 5.28
N TYR A 87 -0.34 -23.33 4.31
CA TYR A 87 -0.69 -22.22 3.42
C TYR A 87 -1.97 -22.49 2.61
N GLU A 88 -2.34 -23.76 2.38
CA GLU A 88 -3.56 -24.10 1.66
C GLU A 88 -4.81 -23.72 2.48
N VAL A 89 -4.73 -23.85 3.81
CA VAL A 89 -5.73 -23.34 4.74
C VAL A 89 -5.65 -21.83 4.85
N ASP A 90 -4.43 -21.29 4.99
CA ASP A 90 -4.23 -19.85 5.17
C ASP A 90 -4.80 -19.07 3.97
N ASN A 91 -4.76 -19.61 2.74
CA ASN A 91 -5.37 -18.99 1.57
C ASN A 91 -6.89 -18.81 1.70
N TYR A 92 -7.60 -19.78 2.30
CA TYR A 92 -9.04 -19.66 2.58
C TYR A 92 -9.28 -18.61 3.66
N CYS A 93 -8.48 -18.61 4.72
CA CYS A 93 -8.60 -17.65 5.82
C CYS A 93 -8.34 -16.22 5.35
N ILE A 94 -7.29 -15.98 4.54
CA ILE A 94 -6.99 -14.68 3.92
C ILE A 94 -8.15 -14.21 3.04
N SER A 95 -8.69 -15.11 2.20
CA SER A 95 -9.84 -14.77 1.34
C SER A 95 -11.07 -14.39 2.17
N ALA A 96 -11.28 -15.08 3.30
CA ALA A 96 -12.37 -14.81 4.20
C ALA A 96 -12.21 -13.49 4.96
N GLU A 97 -11.02 -13.22 5.50
CA GLU A 97 -10.68 -11.94 6.15
C GLU A 97 -10.88 -10.77 5.18
N LYS A 98 -10.47 -10.92 3.91
CA LYS A 98 -10.74 -9.93 2.86
C LYS A 98 -12.24 -9.69 2.68
N ALA A 99 -13.04 -10.74 2.55
CA ALA A 99 -14.49 -10.62 2.38
C ALA A 99 -15.18 -9.99 3.60
N ILE A 100 -14.75 -10.34 4.82
CA ILE A 100 -15.21 -9.70 6.06
C ILE A 100 -14.93 -8.20 6.03
N ALA A 101 -13.68 -7.82 5.71
CA ALA A 101 -13.28 -6.42 5.65
C ALA A 101 -14.05 -5.66 4.55
N GLU A 102 -14.21 -6.23 3.35
CA GLU A 102 -14.99 -5.62 2.26
C GLU A 102 -16.45 -5.42 2.66
N PHE A 103 -17.06 -6.41 3.33
CA PHE A 103 -18.43 -6.29 3.83
C PHE A 103 -18.54 -5.18 4.88
N GLN A 104 -17.70 -5.18 5.91
CA GLN A 104 -17.71 -4.17 6.96
C GLN A 104 -17.50 -2.76 6.42
N ASN A 105 -16.57 -2.60 5.47
CA ASN A 105 -16.28 -1.32 4.82
C ASN A 105 -17.43 -0.81 3.94
N SER A 106 -18.30 -1.69 3.46
CA SER A 106 -19.48 -1.32 2.65
C SER A 106 -20.61 -0.66 3.44
N TYR A 107 -20.51 -0.61 4.79
CA TYR A 107 -21.52 0.04 5.62
C TYR A 107 -21.78 1.48 5.18
N GLN A 108 -23.02 1.77 4.82
CA GLN A 108 -23.44 3.05 4.28
C GLN A 108 -23.65 4.06 5.41
N GLU A 109 -22.84 5.11 5.39
CA GLU A 109 -22.99 6.26 6.28
C GLU A 109 -22.64 7.54 5.52
N THR A 110 -23.64 8.36 5.23
CA THR A 110 -23.45 9.66 4.62
C THR A 110 -23.14 10.71 5.69
N LEU A 111 -21.98 11.34 5.57
CA LEU A 111 -21.63 12.52 6.36
C LEU A 111 -21.97 13.79 5.56
N ALA A 112 -22.55 14.79 6.23
CA ALA A 112 -22.90 16.05 5.57
C ALA A 112 -21.64 16.85 5.18
N PRO A 113 -21.68 17.65 4.10
CA PRO A 113 -20.59 18.57 3.77
C PRO A 113 -20.18 19.46 4.96
N GLY A 114 -18.88 19.69 5.09
CA GLY A 114 -18.27 20.41 6.22
C GLY A 114 -18.19 19.60 7.53
N THR A 115 -18.60 18.33 7.54
CA THR A 115 -18.39 17.46 8.70
C THR A 115 -16.91 17.08 8.78
N PRO A 116 -16.21 17.31 9.91
CA PRO A 116 -14.84 16.83 10.08
C PRO A 116 -14.77 15.31 10.00
N GLY A 117 -13.79 14.81 9.26
CA GLY A 117 -13.60 13.38 9.10
C GLY A 117 -12.32 13.04 8.35
N GLU A 118 -12.01 11.75 8.36
CA GLU A 118 -10.85 11.18 7.68
C GLU A 118 -11.31 10.51 6.38
N LEU A 119 -10.64 10.82 5.29
CA LEU A 119 -10.88 10.18 4.01
C LEU A 119 -10.06 8.89 3.91
N ILE A 120 -10.73 7.75 3.77
CA ILE A 120 -10.14 6.49 3.31
C ILE A 120 -10.51 6.26 1.85
N ILE A 121 -9.54 5.81 1.06
CA ILE A 121 -9.71 5.34 -0.31
C ILE A 121 -9.48 3.84 -0.35
N TYR A 122 -10.42 3.09 -0.92
CA TYR A 122 -10.31 1.64 -1.08
C TYR A 122 -9.76 1.32 -2.48
N GLY A 123 -8.45 1.45 -2.65
CA GLY A 123 -7.81 1.42 -3.96
C GLY A 123 -7.52 0.03 -4.53
N ILE A 124 -7.47 -1.01 -3.70
CA ILE A 124 -7.22 -2.40 -4.12
C ILE A 124 -8.15 -2.79 -5.28
N ASP A 125 -7.64 -3.58 -6.22
CA ASP A 125 -8.30 -3.98 -7.47
C ASP A 125 -8.71 -2.80 -8.38
N GLY A 126 -8.10 -1.62 -8.17
CA GLY A 126 -8.43 -0.39 -8.89
C GLY A 126 -9.80 0.17 -8.55
N LYS A 127 -10.37 -0.22 -7.40
CA LYS A 127 -11.73 0.15 -6.99
C LYS A 127 -11.84 1.61 -6.55
N GLY A 128 -10.76 2.26 -6.11
CA GLY A 128 -10.77 3.63 -5.58
C GLY A 128 -9.49 4.41 -5.87
N ARG A 129 -9.59 5.72 -6.09
CA ARG A 129 -8.42 6.63 -6.21
C ARG A 129 -8.82 8.09 -6.01
N ILE A 130 -7.83 8.96 -5.89
CA ILE A 130 -8.01 10.41 -6.05
C ILE A 130 -7.29 10.84 -7.32
N GLU A 131 -7.99 11.58 -8.18
CA GLU A 131 -7.42 12.20 -9.37
C GLU A 131 -7.23 13.70 -9.13
N PHE A 132 -5.99 14.18 -9.17
CA PHE A 132 -5.66 15.62 -9.02
C PHE A 132 -5.63 16.36 -10.37
N GLY A 133 -5.87 15.64 -11.47
CA GLY A 133 -5.73 16.12 -12.84
C GLY A 133 -4.30 16.05 -13.36
N SER A 134 -4.07 16.66 -14.52
CA SER A 134 -2.74 16.80 -15.12
C SER A 134 -2.35 18.27 -15.23
N ASP A 135 -1.16 18.58 -14.74
CA ASP A 135 -0.50 19.87 -14.92
C ASP A 135 1.01 19.63 -15.01
N PRO A 136 1.73 20.23 -15.99
CA PRO A 136 3.18 20.10 -16.07
C PRO A 136 3.90 20.51 -14.77
N ALA A 137 3.31 21.39 -13.96
CA ALA A 137 3.85 21.79 -12.66
C ALA A 137 3.91 20.63 -11.67
N PHE A 138 3.01 19.64 -11.75
CA PHE A 138 3.03 18.46 -10.86
C PHE A 138 4.24 17.55 -11.11
N GLY A 139 4.87 17.66 -12.29
CA GLY A 139 6.11 16.94 -12.58
C GLY A 139 7.32 17.47 -11.81
N GLY A 140 7.25 18.68 -11.24
CA GLY A 140 8.40 19.33 -10.62
C GLY A 140 9.52 19.65 -11.60
N SER A 141 10.69 19.96 -11.06
CA SER A 141 11.90 20.26 -11.84
C SER A 141 13.13 19.76 -11.09
N ASP A 142 14.24 20.48 -11.14
CA ASP A 142 15.49 20.12 -10.47
C ASP A 142 15.41 20.20 -8.93
N ALA A 143 14.35 20.77 -8.37
CA ALA A 143 14.07 20.75 -6.94
C ALA A 143 12.56 20.73 -6.66
N PHE A 144 12.10 19.88 -5.75
CA PHE A 144 10.68 19.82 -5.35
C PHE A 144 10.49 19.07 -4.02
N CYS A 145 9.29 19.20 -3.44
CA CYS A 145 8.85 18.45 -2.27
C CYS A 145 7.39 18.00 -2.42
N VAL A 146 7.13 16.74 -2.09
CA VAL A 146 5.80 16.13 -2.03
C VAL A 146 5.56 15.74 -0.57
N GLU A 147 4.59 16.33 0.10
CA GLU A 147 4.27 15.99 1.48
C GLU A 147 2.79 15.63 1.68
N SER A 148 2.54 14.75 2.64
CA SER A 148 1.20 14.36 3.04
C SER A 148 1.22 13.71 4.41
N TRP A 149 0.08 13.67 5.09
CA TRP A 149 -0.15 12.70 6.15
C TRP A 149 -0.81 11.46 5.55
N ILE A 150 -0.25 10.29 5.88
CA ILE A 150 -0.76 8.98 5.51
C ILE A 150 -1.13 8.19 6.77
N LYS A 151 -2.24 7.47 6.69
CA LYS A 151 -2.60 6.42 7.64
C LYS A 151 -3.03 5.19 6.83
N TYR A 152 -2.79 4.00 7.35
CA TYR A 152 -3.07 2.74 6.65
C TYR A 152 -3.35 1.66 7.69
N ASP A 153 -4.10 0.66 7.25
CA ASP A 153 -4.48 -0.49 8.06
C ASP A 153 -3.66 -1.71 7.62
N GLU A 154 -3.86 -2.85 8.28
CA GLU A 154 -3.30 -4.12 7.80
C GLU A 154 -3.84 -4.45 6.40
N ASN A 155 -3.08 -5.24 5.62
CA ASN A 155 -3.48 -5.69 4.28
C ASN A 155 -3.84 -4.56 3.30
N PHE A 156 -3.23 -3.39 3.46
CA PHE A 156 -3.53 -2.20 2.67
C PHE A 156 -3.15 -2.28 1.18
N PHE A 157 -2.45 -3.32 0.72
CA PHE A 157 -2.20 -3.56 -0.71
C PHE A 157 -1.90 -5.05 -0.96
N GLU A 158 -2.16 -5.54 -2.17
CA GLU A 158 -2.11 -6.98 -2.50
C GLU A 158 -1.13 -7.34 -3.63
N SER A 159 -0.55 -6.34 -4.29
CA SER A 159 0.36 -6.54 -5.43
C SER A 159 1.81 -6.29 -5.04
N GLY A 160 2.73 -6.51 -5.99
CA GLY A 160 4.14 -6.21 -5.75
C GLY A 160 4.39 -4.74 -5.37
N ILE A 161 3.54 -3.80 -5.80
CA ILE A 161 3.65 -2.38 -5.48
C ILE A 161 2.27 -1.79 -5.15
N GLY A 162 2.13 -1.22 -3.95
CA GLY A 162 1.01 -0.36 -3.58
C GLY A 162 1.38 1.11 -3.79
N ASP A 163 0.78 1.79 -4.77
CA ASP A 163 1.12 3.19 -5.08
C ASP A 163 0.30 4.17 -4.25
N PHE A 164 0.96 4.99 -3.43
CA PHE A 164 0.28 5.98 -2.60
C PHE A 164 -0.04 7.24 -3.40
N ILE A 165 0.94 7.79 -4.10
CA ILE A 165 0.75 8.98 -4.95
C ILE A 165 1.87 9.10 -5.99
N ALA A 166 1.49 9.36 -7.24
CA ALA A 166 2.41 9.38 -8.36
C ALA A 166 1.99 10.30 -9.51
N THR A 167 3.00 10.81 -10.22
CA THR A 167 2.96 11.29 -11.61
C THR A 167 3.76 10.39 -12.56
N PHE A 168 4.27 9.27 -12.05
CA PHE A 168 5.28 8.43 -12.69
C PHE A 168 4.76 7.79 -13.97
N ASP A 169 5.60 7.77 -15.01
CA ASP A 169 5.38 7.04 -16.26
C ASP A 169 6.59 6.17 -16.59
N ASN A 170 6.36 4.86 -16.70
CA ASN A 170 7.32 3.90 -17.23
C ASN A 170 6.83 3.22 -18.52
N SER A 171 5.65 3.57 -19.01
CA SER A 171 5.06 3.05 -20.25
C SER A 171 5.76 3.59 -21.49
N THR A 172 6.44 4.72 -21.35
CA THR A 172 7.27 5.32 -22.38
C THR A 172 8.68 5.62 -21.83
N GLN A 173 9.59 6.03 -22.72
CA GLN A 173 11.01 6.22 -22.40
C GLN A 173 11.45 7.66 -22.69
N PRO A 174 12.36 8.24 -21.88
CA PRO A 174 12.82 7.72 -20.59
C PRO A 174 11.67 7.61 -19.59
N ASN A 175 11.89 6.90 -18.47
CA ASN A 175 10.94 6.93 -17.37
C ASN A 175 10.85 8.38 -16.85
N GLU A 176 9.64 8.88 -16.63
CA GLU A 176 9.38 10.28 -16.26
C GLU A 176 8.56 10.37 -14.96
N GLY A 177 8.64 11.52 -14.29
CA GLY A 177 7.82 11.81 -13.10
C GLY A 177 8.37 11.18 -11.83
N TRP A 178 7.52 11.11 -10.80
CA TRP A 178 7.86 10.64 -9.46
C TRP A 178 6.74 9.80 -8.86
N MET A 179 7.08 8.92 -7.92
CA MET A 179 6.11 8.15 -7.13
C MET A 179 6.59 7.95 -5.69
N ILE A 180 5.62 7.93 -4.77
CA ILE A 180 5.77 7.39 -3.42
C ILE A 180 4.91 6.14 -3.36
N ASN A 181 5.55 4.99 -3.10
CA ASN A 181 4.88 3.70 -3.15
C ASN A 181 5.40 2.76 -2.05
N PHE A 182 4.68 1.68 -1.80
CA PHE A 182 5.13 0.54 -1.01
C PHE A 182 5.64 -0.58 -1.91
N LEU A 183 6.67 -1.29 -1.45
CA LEU A 183 7.21 -2.52 -2.06
C LEU A 183 7.55 -3.47 -0.91
N GLY A 184 6.67 -4.45 -0.66
CA GLY A 184 6.66 -5.16 0.62
C GLY A 184 6.51 -4.18 1.79
N ASP A 185 7.24 -4.41 2.88
CA ASP A 185 7.20 -3.56 4.08
C ASP A 185 7.88 -2.19 3.90
N ASN A 186 8.48 -1.91 2.74
CA ASN A 186 9.26 -0.69 2.52
C ASN A 186 8.41 0.40 1.87
N MET A 187 8.38 1.60 2.48
CA MET A 187 8.01 2.80 1.74
C MET A 187 9.20 3.24 0.89
N ARG A 188 8.94 3.51 -0.39
CA ARG A 188 9.91 3.85 -1.42
C ARG A 188 9.57 5.20 -2.06
N SER A 189 10.62 5.93 -2.40
CA SER A 189 10.55 7.04 -3.34
C SER A 189 11.27 6.64 -4.63
N THR A 190 10.65 6.93 -5.77
CA THR A 190 11.24 6.68 -7.08
C THR A 190 11.02 7.89 -7.99
N ILE A 191 12.08 8.31 -8.68
CA ILE A 191 12.02 9.37 -9.69
C ILE A 191 12.62 8.89 -11.02
N GLY A 192 12.05 9.31 -12.14
CA GLY A 192 12.54 9.01 -13.48
C GLY A 192 13.91 9.65 -13.75
N MET A 193 14.85 8.91 -14.32
CA MET A 193 16.19 9.38 -14.64
C MET A 193 16.49 9.15 -16.11
N GLY A 194 17.25 10.06 -16.72
CA GLY A 194 17.50 10.00 -18.15
C GLY A 194 18.68 10.87 -18.59
N PRO A 195 18.91 10.97 -19.92
CA PRO A 195 18.00 10.57 -21.01
C PRO A 195 18.01 9.07 -21.38
N GLN A 196 18.81 8.23 -20.71
CA GLN A 196 18.82 6.80 -21.01
C GLN A 196 17.51 6.08 -20.66
N HIS A 197 17.28 4.96 -21.34
CA HIS A 197 16.10 4.12 -21.12
C HIS A 197 16.12 3.44 -19.75
N SER A 198 14.95 3.38 -19.13
CA SER A 198 14.62 2.56 -17.97
C SER A 198 15.53 2.82 -16.78
N ARG A 199 15.84 4.09 -16.52
CA ARG A 199 16.63 4.52 -15.36
C ARG A 199 15.73 5.22 -14.36
N VAL A 200 15.98 4.94 -13.08
CA VAL A 200 15.31 5.56 -11.95
C VAL A 200 16.32 5.81 -10.84
N LEU A 201 16.12 6.87 -10.07
CA LEU A 201 16.75 7.04 -8.76
C LEU A 201 15.70 6.63 -7.74
N GLU A 202 15.99 5.58 -6.98
CA GLU A 202 15.04 5.03 -6.02
C GLU A 202 15.71 4.54 -4.75
N TRP A 203 14.97 4.62 -3.66
CA TRP A 203 15.34 4.02 -2.39
C TRP A 203 14.11 3.79 -1.52
N GLY A 204 14.15 2.73 -0.72
CA GLY A 204 13.10 2.41 0.23
C GLY A 204 13.64 1.88 1.55
N LYS A 205 12.83 2.01 2.59
CA LYS A 205 13.16 1.54 3.94
C LYS A 205 11.88 1.03 4.61
N LYS A 206 12.03 0.03 5.49
CA LYS A 206 10.91 -0.57 6.22
C LYS A 206 10.13 0.52 6.94
N PHE A 207 8.88 0.69 6.53
CA PHE A 207 7.96 1.65 7.13
C PHE A 207 7.48 1.09 8.47
N PRO A 208 7.09 1.95 9.44
CA PRO A 208 6.50 1.48 10.69
C PRO A 208 5.29 0.55 10.46
N THR A 209 4.87 -0.17 11.50
CA THR A 209 3.66 -1.01 11.47
C THR A 209 2.65 -0.51 12.50
N ASN A 210 2.62 0.81 12.73
CA ASN A 210 1.66 1.46 13.61
C ASN A 210 0.34 1.69 12.86
N TYR A 211 -0.30 0.58 12.47
CA TYR A 211 -1.57 0.58 11.75
C TYR A 211 -2.61 1.42 12.49
N GLY A 212 -3.42 2.17 11.73
CA GLY A 212 -4.41 3.09 12.29
C GLY A 212 -3.84 4.40 12.87
N GLU A 213 -2.53 4.65 12.78
CA GLU A 213 -1.91 5.91 13.20
C GLU A 213 -1.49 6.80 12.00
N TRP A 214 -1.59 8.11 12.19
CA TRP A 214 -1.14 9.10 11.20
C TRP A 214 0.39 9.26 11.22
N ASN A 215 1.00 9.18 10.05
CA ASN A 215 2.42 9.44 9.82
C ASN A 215 2.59 10.55 8.78
N HIS A 216 3.47 11.53 9.04
CA HIS A 216 3.80 12.58 8.08
C HIS A 216 4.93 12.07 7.22
N ILE A 217 4.76 12.20 5.92
CA ILE A 217 5.78 11.87 4.96
C ILE A 217 6.08 13.08 4.11
N ALA A 218 7.36 13.29 3.80
CA ALA A 218 7.79 14.29 2.84
C ALA A 218 8.93 13.74 1.97
N MET A 219 8.65 13.54 0.69
CA MET A 219 9.67 13.26 -0.32
C MET A 219 10.27 14.60 -0.78
N VAL A 220 11.60 14.70 -0.81
CA VAL A 220 12.32 15.89 -1.28
C VAL A 220 13.36 15.47 -2.30
N TYR A 221 13.38 16.14 -3.45
CA TYR A 221 14.46 16.04 -4.42
C TYR A 221 15.13 17.40 -4.58
N ASP A 222 16.47 17.41 -4.61
CA ASP A 222 17.27 18.61 -4.85
C ASP A 222 18.53 18.25 -5.66
N ALA A 223 18.52 18.59 -6.94
CA ALA A 223 19.63 18.37 -7.87
C ALA A 223 20.81 19.34 -7.64
N SER A 224 20.60 20.43 -6.88
CA SER A 224 21.65 21.43 -6.61
C SER A 224 22.64 20.99 -5.52
N LEU A 225 22.20 20.08 -4.64
CA LEU A 225 23.07 19.47 -3.64
C LEU A 225 24.11 18.58 -4.30
N SER A 226 25.28 18.44 -3.66
CA SER A 226 26.35 17.59 -4.17
C SER A 226 25.82 16.19 -4.46
N GLU A 227 25.92 15.81 -5.74
CA GLU A 227 25.47 14.52 -6.29
C GLU A 227 23.95 14.29 -6.26
N GLY A 228 23.10 15.33 -6.19
CA GLY A 228 21.63 15.25 -6.30
C GLY A 228 20.95 14.34 -5.26
N GLN A 229 20.20 14.92 -4.33
CA GLN A 229 19.71 14.16 -3.17
C GLN A 229 18.21 13.90 -3.23
N LEU A 230 17.82 12.62 -3.16
CA LEU A 230 16.46 12.18 -2.87
C LEU A 230 16.35 11.83 -1.39
N LYS A 231 15.45 12.48 -0.67
CA LYS A 231 15.17 12.20 0.75
C LYS A 231 13.70 11.86 0.95
N MET A 232 13.45 11.01 1.95
CA MET A 232 12.15 10.89 2.57
C MET A 232 12.30 11.31 4.03
N TYR A 233 11.37 12.13 4.51
CA TYR A 233 11.20 12.42 5.93
C TYR A 233 9.98 11.66 6.45
N LEU A 234 10.06 11.20 7.69
CA LEU A 234 8.97 10.55 8.41
C LEU A 234 8.82 11.25 9.76
N ASN A 235 7.65 11.84 10.01
CA ASN A 235 7.34 12.57 11.24
C ASN A 235 8.40 13.65 11.59
N GLY A 236 8.86 14.38 10.57
CA GLY A 236 9.83 15.47 10.71
C GLY A 236 11.31 15.07 10.71
N GLU A 237 11.62 13.78 10.83
CA GLU A 237 13.00 13.27 10.85
C GLU A 237 13.39 12.64 9.51
N VAL A 238 14.68 12.64 9.17
CA VAL A 238 15.16 11.97 7.95
C VAL A 238 14.91 10.46 8.05
N PHE A 239 14.00 9.94 7.22
CA PHE A 239 13.69 8.52 7.15
C PHE A 239 14.75 7.76 6.35
N PHE A 240 15.08 8.27 5.16
CA PHE A 240 16.21 7.83 4.35
C PHE A 240 16.72 8.95 3.44
N SER A 241 17.94 8.78 2.93
CA SER A 241 18.55 9.63 1.92
C SER A 241 19.25 8.77 0.88
N LYS A 242 19.13 9.16 -0.38
CA LYS A 242 19.78 8.52 -1.53
C LYS A 242 20.42 9.59 -2.40
N THR A 243 21.73 9.44 -2.57
CA THR A 243 22.51 10.22 -3.54
C THR A 243 22.27 9.70 -4.96
N ASN A 244 22.25 10.58 -5.95
CA ASN A 244 22.19 10.21 -7.36
C ASN A 244 23.50 9.55 -7.79
N ASP A 245 23.44 8.24 -7.98
CA ASP A 245 24.50 7.40 -8.51
C ASP A 245 24.11 6.77 -9.86
N VAL A 246 23.07 7.30 -10.50
CA VAL A 246 22.54 6.77 -11.76
C VAL A 246 23.41 7.28 -12.90
N VAL A 247 24.26 6.42 -13.43
CA VAL A 247 25.16 6.74 -14.55
C VAL A 247 24.84 5.92 -15.79
N ASP A 248 25.22 6.44 -16.95
CA ASP A 248 25.22 5.66 -18.19
C ASP A 248 26.44 4.72 -18.31
N ASN A 249 26.49 3.96 -19.42
CA ASN A 249 27.60 3.06 -19.74
C ASN A 249 28.97 3.75 -19.88
N SER A 250 28.99 5.09 -20.02
CA SER A 250 30.19 5.91 -20.10
C SER A 250 30.51 6.64 -18.77
N GLY A 251 29.74 6.37 -17.71
CA GLY A 251 29.91 6.99 -16.40
C GLY A 251 29.33 8.41 -16.30
N VAL A 252 28.52 8.85 -17.25
CA VAL A 252 27.86 10.16 -17.22
C VAL A 252 26.63 10.11 -16.32
N LEU A 253 26.60 10.98 -15.32
CA LEU A 253 25.47 11.10 -14.40
C LEU A 253 24.19 11.47 -15.14
N GLN A 254 23.13 10.71 -14.91
CA GLN A 254 21.80 10.95 -15.44
C GLN A 254 21.09 12.03 -14.60
N SER A 255 20.17 12.75 -15.22
CA SER A 255 19.40 13.83 -14.58
C SER A 255 17.94 13.43 -14.42
N TYR A 256 17.25 14.07 -13.47
CA TYR A 256 15.82 13.89 -13.29
C TYR A 256 15.06 14.15 -14.60
N GLN A 257 14.04 13.35 -14.86
CA GLN A 257 13.13 13.50 -15.99
C GLN A 257 11.73 13.83 -15.44
N PRO A 258 11.32 15.12 -15.44
CA PRO A 258 9.97 15.51 -15.05
C PRO A 258 8.90 14.83 -15.88
N ASN A 259 7.65 14.82 -15.41
CA ASN A 259 6.47 14.35 -16.16
C ASN A 259 6.13 15.29 -17.33
N THR A 260 6.97 15.32 -18.37
CA THR A 260 6.83 16.22 -19.53
C THR A 260 5.68 15.83 -20.45
N LYS A 261 5.27 14.56 -20.39
CA LYS A 261 4.10 14.02 -21.10
C LYS A 261 2.77 14.42 -20.48
N ASN A 262 2.81 15.07 -19.31
CA ASN A 262 1.64 15.60 -18.62
C ASN A 262 0.60 14.51 -18.29
N TYR A 263 1.07 13.35 -17.79
CA TYR A 263 0.18 12.36 -17.19
C TYR A 263 -0.48 12.92 -15.93
N ASN A 264 -1.62 12.33 -15.56
CA ASN A 264 -2.32 12.73 -14.35
C ASN A 264 -1.49 12.44 -13.10
N MET A 265 -1.67 13.27 -12.07
CA MET A 265 -1.25 12.95 -10.72
C MET A 265 -2.40 12.23 -10.01
N TRP A 266 -2.18 10.98 -9.60
CA TRP A 266 -3.18 10.15 -8.90
C TRP A 266 -2.64 9.70 -7.55
N ALA A 267 -3.54 9.51 -6.58
CA ALA A 267 -3.27 8.83 -5.33
C ALA A 267 -4.05 7.52 -5.21
N PHE A 268 -3.47 6.55 -4.51
CA PHE A 268 -3.96 5.18 -4.26
C PHE A 268 -4.01 4.26 -5.50
N GLN A 269 -3.59 4.77 -6.65
CA GLN A 269 -3.40 4.01 -7.90
C GLN A 269 -2.39 4.74 -8.80
N GLU A 270 -1.41 4.02 -9.34
CA GLU A 270 -0.46 4.61 -10.30
C GLU A 270 -1.18 5.00 -11.60
N PRO A 271 -0.91 6.18 -12.19
CA PRO A 271 -1.58 6.64 -13.41
C PRO A 271 -1.32 5.80 -14.66
N THR A 272 -0.18 5.10 -14.74
CA THR A 272 0.23 4.34 -15.94
C THR A 272 0.15 2.82 -15.77
N ASP A 273 0.40 2.29 -14.55
CA ASP A 273 0.21 0.88 -14.20
C ASP A 273 -0.91 0.73 -13.17
N LYS A 274 -2.14 0.62 -13.66
CA LYS A 274 -3.36 0.58 -12.82
C LYS A 274 -3.43 -0.62 -11.87
N SER A 275 -2.57 -1.64 -12.04
CA SER A 275 -2.47 -2.77 -11.12
C SER A 275 -1.78 -2.40 -9.80
N ARG A 276 -1.04 -1.29 -9.78
CA ARG A 276 -0.36 -0.77 -8.60
C ARG A 276 -1.31 0.14 -7.84
N CYS A 277 -1.92 -0.42 -6.81
CA CYS A 277 -2.97 0.23 -6.06
C CYS A 277 -2.89 -0.16 -4.59
N MET A 278 -3.40 0.71 -3.73
CA MET A 278 -3.45 0.48 -2.30
C MET A 278 -4.66 1.15 -1.68
N THR A 279 -5.08 0.64 -0.53
CA THR A 279 -6.06 1.25 0.36
C THR A 279 -5.33 2.11 1.40
N GLY A 280 -5.94 3.22 1.81
CA GLY A 280 -5.42 3.99 2.92
C GLY A 280 -6.06 5.36 3.05
N TYR A 281 -5.54 6.14 3.98
CA TYR A 281 -6.06 7.45 4.34
C TYR A 281 -5.05 8.53 3.95
N ILE A 282 -5.58 9.69 3.59
CA ILE A 282 -4.79 10.86 3.19
C ILE A 282 -5.33 12.12 3.87
N ARG A 283 -4.44 13.02 4.29
CA ARG A 283 -4.79 14.40 4.63
C ARG A 283 -3.62 15.34 4.41
N LYS A 284 -3.93 16.63 4.20
CA LYS A 284 -2.98 17.73 4.00
C LYS A 284 -1.91 17.42 2.94
N PHE A 285 -2.34 16.89 1.80
CA PHE A 285 -1.47 16.68 0.65
C PHE A 285 -1.02 18.02 0.07
N ARG A 286 0.28 18.18 -0.18
CA ARG A 286 0.87 19.39 -0.75
C ARG A 286 2.00 19.04 -1.72
N PHE A 287 2.07 19.78 -2.81
CA PHE A 287 3.19 19.74 -3.75
C PHE A 287 3.87 21.10 -3.83
N TRP A 288 5.19 21.08 -3.66
CA TRP A 288 6.05 22.26 -3.68
C TRP A 288 7.06 22.15 -4.83
N ASN A 289 7.21 23.21 -5.62
CA ASN A 289 8.24 23.31 -6.67
C ASN A 289 9.64 23.72 -6.14
N VAL A 290 9.83 23.63 -4.83
CA VAL A 290 11.08 23.91 -4.13
C VAL A 290 11.43 22.75 -3.21
N ALA A 291 12.72 22.44 -3.09
CA ALA A 291 13.20 21.50 -2.09
C ALA A 291 13.02 22.10 -0.69
N LYS A 292 12.34 21.38 0.19
CA LYS A 292 12.14 21.78 1.59
C LYS A 292 13.29 21.27 2.46
N THR A 293 13.78 22.12 3.35
CA THR A 293 14.78 21.73 4.34
C THR A 293 14.12 20.95 5.49
N GLU A 294 14.92 20.23 6.28
CA GLU A 294 14.42 19.55 7.49
C GLU A 294 13.71 20.50 8.46
N SER A 295 14.20 21.74 8.60
CA SER A 295 13.55 22.77 9.42
C SER A 295 12.20 23.20 8.83
N ASP A 296 12.08 23.30 7.50
CA ASP A 296 10.82 23.59 6.85
C ASP A 296 9.83 22.45 7.08
N ILE A 297 10.25 21.20 6.91
CA ILE A 297 9.44 19.99 7.14
C ILE A 297 8.92 19.94 8.58
N ASN A 298 9.77 20.18 9.57
CA ASN A 298 9.37 20.23 10.99
C ASN A 298 8.34 21.33 11.27
N THR A 299 8.39 22.44 10.54
CA THR A 299 7.39 23.51 10.65
C THR A 299 6.09 23.09 9.96
N LEU A 300 6.17 22.62 8.71
CA LEU A 300 5.04 22.28 7.84
C LEU A 300 4.19 21.13 8.36
N MET A 301 4.80 20.13 9.03
CA MET A 301 4.05 19.03 9.64
C MET A 301 3.14 19.52 10.78
N ASN A 302 3.49 20.65 11.41
CA ASN A 302 2.77 21.22 12.56
C ASN A 302 1.93 22.46 12.20
N SER A 303 1.86 22.84 10.92
CA SER A 303 1.16 24.05 10.48
C SER A 303 0.20 23.78 9.33
N ASP A 304 -0.79 24.66 9.18
CA ASP A 304 -1.60 24.74 7.98
C ASP A 304 -0.95 25.67 6.94
N VAL A 305 -1.27 25.44 5.67
CA VAL A 305 -0.93 26.34 4.56
C VAL A 305 -2.15 27.14 4.15
N THR A 306 -1.95 28.29 3.54
CA THR A 306 -3.00 29.19 3.07
C THR A 306 -3.26 29.05 1.57
N GLY A 307 -2.32 28.48 0.81
CA GLY A 307 -2.36 28.42 -0.65
C GLY A 307 -1.56 29.54 -1.34
N SER A 308 -1.01 30.48 -0.57
CA SER A 308 -0.28 31.64 -1.08
C SER A 308 1.24 31.58 -0.86
N GLU A 309 1.71 30.50 -0.23
CA GLU A 309 3.11 30.30 0.08
C GLU A 309 3.97 30.21 -1.19
N SER A 310 5.14 30.84 -1.15
CA SER A 310 6.09 30.78 -2.26
C SER A 310 6.48 29.34 -2.55
N GLY A 311 6.32 28.95 -3.81
CA GLY A 311 6.63 27.62 -4.31
C GLY A 311 5.63 26.53 -3.98
N LEU A 312 4.46 26.86 -3.41
CA LEU A 312 3.34 25.93 -3.30
C LEU A 312 2.60 25.88 -4.64
N GLU A 313 2.53 24.70 -5.27
CA GLU A 313 1.77 24.54 -6.51
C GLU A 313 0.34 24.08 -6.27
N CYS A 314 0.15 23.15 -5.33
CA CYS A 314 -1.17 22.70 -4.95
C CYS A 314 -1.21 22.21 -3.49
N ALA A 315 -2.39 22.32 -2.88
CA ALA A 315 -2.64 21.81 -1.53
C ALA A 315 -4.11 21.42 -1.33
N TRP A 316 -4.34 20.21 -0.80
CA TRP A 316 -5.67 19.71 -0.42
C TRP A 316 -5.63 19.17 1.01
N ASP A 317 -6.55 19.64 1.86
CA ASP A 317 -6.54 19.27 3.28
C ASP A 317 -7.17 17.90 3.55
N PHE A 318 -8.25 17.53 2.87
CA PHE A 318 -9.00 16.28 3.10
C PHE A 318 -9.28 15.97 4.59
N VAL A 319 -9.68 16.99 5.36
CA VAL A 319 -10.00 16.87 6.80
C VAL A 319 -11.49 17.01 7.12
N GLU A 320 -12.30 17.24 6.10
CA GLU A 320 -13.75 17.37 6.18
C GLU A 320 -14.39 16.97 4.86
N VAL A 321 -15.66 16.55 4.93
CA VAL A 321 -16.44 16.15 3.76
C VAL A 321 -16.62 17.34 2.83
N PRO A 322 -16.24 17.25 1.54
CA PRO A 322 -16.40 18.36 0.61
C PRO A 322 -17.85 18.49 0.13
N GLU A 323 -18.20 19.68 -0.35
CA GLU A 323 -19.48 19.93 -1.02
C GLU A 323 -19.65 19.11 -2.31
N ASN A 324 -18.55 18.81 -3.00
CA ASN A 324 -18.55 18.09 -4.26
C ASN A 324 -17.29 17.23 -4.41
N ASN A 325 -17.44 15.90 -4.29
CA ASN A 325 -16.34 14.94 -4.47
C ASN A 325 -15.79 14.90 -5.92
N GLU A 326 -16.49 15.47 -6.90
CA GLU A 326 -16.07 15.51 -8.30
C GLU A 326 -15.17 16.70 -8.65
N ALA A 327 -15.13 17.73 -7.79
CA ALA A 327 -14.35 18.95 -8.03
C ALA A 327 -14.02 19.65 -6.70
N ILE A 328 -13.13 19.04 -5.91
CA ILE A 328 -12.64 19.56 -4.64
C ILE A 328 -11.56 20.61 -4.94
N PRO A 329 -11.81 21.91 -4.70
CA PRO A 329 -10.83 22.94 -4.99
C PRO A 329 -9.59 22.79 -4.10
N ASP A 330 -8.42 23.03 -4.69
CA ASP A 330 -7.19 23.16 -3.94
C ASP A 330 -7.08 24.55 -3.30
N LYS A 331 -6.20 24.70 -2.31
CA LYS A 331 -6.05 25.95 -1.56
C LYS A 331 -5.39 27.07 -2.38
N THR A 332 -4.66 26.73 -3.45
CA THR A 332 -4.08 27.75 -4.34
C THR A 332 -5.12 28.33 -5.30
N GLY A 333 -6.26 27.67 -5.47
CA GLY A 333 -7.34 28.06 -6.39
C GLY A 333 -7.01 27.78 -7.86
N LYS A 334 -5.98 26.99 -8.14
CA LYS A 334 -5.52 26.65 -9.50
C LYS A 334 -6.01 25.28 -9.97
N HIS A 335 -6.27 24.36 -9.04
CA HIS A 335 -6.52 22.95 -9.33
C HIS A 335 -7.76 22.44 -8.61
N THR A 336 -8.29 21.32 -9.10
CA THR A 336 -9.38 20.57 -8.46
C THR A 336 -9.03 19.10 -8.40
N ALA A 337 -9.37 18.43 -7.29
CA ALA A 337 -9.29 16.99 -7.17
C ALA A 337 -10.66 16.35 -7.34
N LYS A 338 -10.67 15.09 -7.79
CA LYS A 338 -11.85 14.24 -7.91
C LYS A 338 -11.60 12.92 -7.20
N ILE A 339 -12.54 12.49 -6.36
CA ILE A 339 -12.49 11.16 -5.73
C ILE A 339 -13.28 10.19 -6.61
N VAL A 340 -12.66 9.08 -6.99
CA VAL A 340 -13.24 8.11 -7.93
C VAL A 340 -13.38 6.75 -7.28
N GLY A 341 -14.54 6.11 -7.48
CA GLY A 341 -14.78 4.73 -7.08
C GLY A 341 -15.09 4.61 -5.59
N ASN A 342 -14.49 3.62 -4.92
CA ASN A 342 -14.78 3.27 -3.53
C ASN A 342 -13.94 4.11 -2.57
N TYR A 343 -14.62 4.86 -1.71
CA TYR A 343 -14.05 5.68 -0.65
C TYR A 343 -15.06 5.85 0.48
N LYS A 344 -14.59 6.32 1.63
CA LYS A 344 -15.46 6.68 2.75
C LYS A 344 -14.88 7.85 3.54
N TRP A 345 -15.77 8.70 4.03
CA TRP A 345 -15.44 9.67 5.07
C TRP A 345 -15.81 9.08 6.43
N ILE A 346 -14.83 8.95 7.32
CA ILE A 346 -15.00 8.40 8.66
C ILE A 346 -14.98 9.55 9.64
N LYS A 347 -15.98 9.62 10.52
CA LYS A 347 -16.06 10.67 11.53
C LYS A 347 -14.92 10.53 12.55
N ASN A 348 -14.26 11.64 12.86
CA ASN A 348 -13.22 11.74 13.90
C ASN A 348 -13.73 11.40 15.30
#